data_AF-A0A327K0Y6-F1
#
_entry.id   AF-A0A327K0Y6-F1
#
_cell.length_a   1.000
_cell.length_b   1.000
_cell.length_c   1.000
_cell.angle_alpha   90.00
_cell.angle_beta   90.00
_cell.angle_gamma   90.00
#
_symmetry.space_group_name_H-M   'P 1'
#
loop_
_entity.id
_entity.type
_entity.pdbx_description
1 polymer ?
#
loop_
_entity_poly.entity_id
_entity_poly.type
_entity_poly.pdbx_seq_one_letter_code
_entity_poly.pdbx_strand_id
1 'polypeptide(L)'
;MEFQIKNHRIEGIPFQAARWTGGTITPIIIVCHDTASRLDPLSAARYLQDNTSKVSVQFVVERDGHVTQLVACNKRANHAGKSTYHGRQYCNGFSIGIEIVNPGIMQDAGGGKARAWYGKTFDIEEYGIREVSTREHGSGFWMPYPEAQIEAVEAILVACVNKYSTIKDVTTHWYVSPGRKVDTNPLFPLGHLKSRAFGREDPAEDEADAAAAPVEDGDATVSINVPGDTLNMRRWPSFNPNVLAAIPHGTRVPLIKTGTFNRRTWHKVVYGGQEGWVVASYTE
;
A
#
# COMPACT_ATOMS: atom_id res chain seq x y z
N MET A 1 -6.87 12.85 -1.44
CA MET A 1 -8.27 12.43 -1.29
C MET A 1 -8.62 12.39 0.20
N GLU A 2 -9.78 12.89 0.63
CA GLU A 2 -10.18 12.86 2.06
C GLU A 2 -11.56 12.20 2.20
N PHE A 3 -11.63 11.12 2.98
CA PHE A 3 -12.86 10.37 3.22
C PHE A 3 -13.38 10.60 4.64
N GLN A 4 -14.70 10.70 4.77
CA GLN A 4 -15.37 10.82 6.06
C GLN A 4 -16.42 9.72 6.20
N ILE A 5 -16.46 9.07 7.39
CA ILE A 5 -17.43 8.00 7.67
C ILE A 5 -18.62 8.56 8.47
N LYS A 6 -19.79 8.61 7.82
CA LYS A 6 -21.10 8.88 8.45
C LYS A 6 -22.00 7.66 8.33
N ASN A 7 -22.72 7.33 9.41
CA ASN A 7 -23.58 6.14 9.48
C ASN A 7 -22.88 4.85 9.02
N HIS A 8 -21.60 4.71 9.41
CA HIS A 8 -20.72 3.58 9.08
C HIS A 8 -20.41 3.40 7.58
N ARG A 9 -20.61 4.43 6.76
CA ARG A 9 -20.31 4.47 5.33
C ARG A 9 -19.45 5.69 5.00
N ILE A 10 -18.57 5.58 4.01
CA ILE A 10 -17.86 6.73 3.48
C ILE A 10 -18.85 7.59 2.68
N GLU A 11 -18.86 8.89 2.94
CA GLU A 11 -19.71 9.82 2.19
C GLU A 11 -19.19 10.04 0.77
N GLY A 12 -20.11 10.20 -0.19
CA GLY A 12 -19.76 10.56 -1.56
C GLY A 12 -19.22 9.42 -2.44
N ILE A 13 -19.11 8.18 -1.92
CA ILE A 13 -18.71 7.02 -2.73
C ILE A 13 -19.88 6.03 -2.94
N PRO A 14 -19.85 5.21 -4.00
CA PRO A 14 -20.86 4.17 -4.22
C PRO A 14 -20.97 3.19 -3.05
N PHE A 15 -22.19 3.01 -2.55
CA PHE A 15 -22.54 1.94 -1.61
C PHE A 15 -23.39 0.88 -2.31
N GLN A 16 -22.82 -0.29 -2.56
CA GLN A 16 -23.47 -1.41 -3.26
C GLN A 16 -23.59 -2.59 -2.30
N ALA A 17 -24.69 -2.67 -1.55
CA ALA A 17 -24.83 -3.62 -0.46
C ALA A 17 -24.55 -5.08 -0.91
N ALA A 18 -23.58 -5.73 -0.27
CA ALA A 18 -23.30 -7.14 -0.49
C ALA A 18 -24.45 -8.02 0.03
N ARG A 19 -24.77 -9.06 -0.72
CA ARG A 19 -25.72 -10.11 -0.33
C ARG A 19 -25.34 -10.78 0.99
N TRP A 20 -24.04 -10.95 1.22
CA TRP A 20 -23.53 -11.62 2.40
C TRP A 20 -22.99 -10.61 3.40
N THR A 21 -23.77 -10.31 4.43
CA THR A 21 -23.35 -9.50 5.56
C THR A 21 -23.82 -10.14 6.86
N GLY A 22 -23.14 -9.87 7.97
CA GLY A 22 -23.45 -10.46 9.27
C GLY A 22 -23.95 -9.45 10.31
N GLY A 23 -23.84 -9.87 11.57
CA GLY A 23 -24.19 -9.05 12.72
C GLY A 23 -23.29 -7.82 12.88
N THR A 24 -23.63 -7.01 13.88
CA THR A 24 -22.84 -5.84 14.26
C THR A 24 -21.49 -6.27 14.83
N ILE A 25 -20.43 -5.54 14.48
CA ILE A 25 -19.08 -5.72 14.99
C ILE A 25 -18.54 -4.40 15.54
N THR A 26 -17.57 -4.50 16.44
CA THR A 26 -16.69 -3.40 16.81
C THR A 26 -15.32 -3.68 16.18
N PRO A 27 -14.92 -2.96 15.12
CA PRO A 27 -13.67 -3.24 14.44
C PRO A 27 -12.48 -2.86 15.32
N ILE A 28 -11.53 -3.78 15.47
CA ILE A 28 -10.26 -3.54 16.16
C ILE A 28 -9.05 -3.62 15.24
N ILE A 29 -9.21 -4.20 14.05
CA ILE A 29 -8.17 -4.25 13.02
C ILE A 29 -8.77 -4.00 11.64
N ILE A 30 -7.93 -3.62 10.69
CA ILE A 30 -8.23 -3.62 9.26
C ILE A 30 -7.38 -4.70 8.60
N VAL A 31 -7.95 -5.53 7.72
CA VAL A 31 -7.24 -6.56 6.96
C VAL A 31 -7.25 -6.19 5.48
N CYS A 32 -6.06 -6.01 4.91
CA CYS A 32 -5.86 -5.77 3.49
C CYS A 32 -5.78 -7.10 2.74
N HIS A 33 -6.30 -7.09 1.52
CA HIS A 33 -6.39 -8.24 0.63
C HIS A 33 -6.02 -7.85 -0.80
N ASP A 34 -5.52 -8.82 -1.55
CA ASP A 34 -5.55 -8.78 -3.00
C ASP A 34 -6.72 -9.61 -3.49
N THR A 35 -7.42 -9.10 -4.50
CA THR A 35 -8.55 -9.83 -5.08
C THR A 35 -8.13 -11.12 -5.77
N ALA A 36 -6.84 -11.25 -6.14
CA ALA A 36 -6.29 -12.31 -6.98
C ALA A 36 -7.16 -12.56 -8.22
N SER A 37 -7.63 -11.47 -8.84
CA SER A 37 -8.67 -11.49 -9.87
C SER A 37 -8.21 -10.86 -11.17
N ARG A 38 -9.09 -10.95 -12.18
CA ARG A 38 -8.95 -10.14 -13.39
C ARG A 38 -8.99 -8.64 -13.06
N LEU A 39 -8.41 -7.85 -13.95
CA LEU A 39 -8.34 -6.38 -13.86
C LEU A 39 -9.53 -5.68 -14.56
N ASP A 40 -10.54 -6.43 -15.00
CA ASP A 40 -11.71 -5.86 -15.64
C ASP A 40 -12.44 -4.92 -14.65
N PRO A 41 -12.74 -3.66 -15.03
CA PRO A 41 -13.32 -2.67 -14.11
C PRO A 41 -14.55 -3.20 -13.38
N LEU A 42 -14.55 -3.02 -12.06
CA LEU A 42 -15.64 -3.39 -11.15
C LEU A 42 -15.96 -4.89 -11.12
N SER A 43 -15.16 -5.76 -11.75
CA SER A 43 -15.41 -7.20 -11.78
C SER A 43 -15.31 -7.82 -10.39
N ALA A 44 -14.30 -7.42 -9.62
CA ALA A 44 -14.13 -7.84 -8.23
C ALA A 44 -15.27 -7.32 -7.35
N ALA A 45 -15.63 -6.03 -7.48
CA ALA A 45 -16.73 -5.43 -6.73
C ALA A 45 -18.06 -6.14 -6.97
N ARG A 46 -18.43 -6.41 -8.24
CA ARG A 46 -19.64 -7.16 -8.59
C ARG A 46 -19.65 -8.57 -8.01
N TYR A 47 -18.53 -9.29 -8.10
CA TYR A 47 -18.43 -10.63 -7.53
C TYR A 47 -18.56 -10.61 -6.00
N LEU A 48 -17.89 -9.68 -5.32
CA LEU A 48 -17.95 -9.56 -3.86
C LEU A 48 -19.29 -9.02 -3.35
N GLN A 49 -20.06 -8.37 -4.22
CA GLN A 49 -21.44 -7.98 -3.94
C GLN A 49 -22.38 -9.20 -3.93
N ASP A 50 -22.31 -10.07 -4.94
CA ASP A 50 -23.11 -11.30 -5.00
C ASP A 50 -22.34 -12.48 -5.62
N ASN A 51 -22.16 -13.52 -4.82
CA ASN A 51 -21.48 -14.76 -5.20
C ASN A 51 -22.03 -15.95 -4.42
N THR A 52 -21.80 -17.16 -4.91
CA THR A 52 -22.19 -18.41 -4.24
C THR A 52 -21.23 -18.82 -3.11
N SER A 53 -20.00 -18.27 -3.11
CA SER A 53 -18.95 -18.55 -2.13
C SER A 53 -19.19 -17.88 -0.76
N LYS A 54 -20.25 -17.06 -0.65
CA LYS A 54 -20.63 -16.33 0.57
C LYS A 54 -19.55 -15.39 1.09
N VAL A 55 -18.65 -14.93 0.22
CA VAL A 55 -17.60 -13.95 0.56
C VAL A 55 -18.10 -12.54 0.33
N SER A 56 -17.58 -11.61 1.11
CA SER A 56 -17.85 -10.18 0.99
C SER A 56 -16.79 -9.38 1.72
N VAL A 57 -16.70 -8.09 1.42
CA VAL A 57 -15.73 -7.17 2.02
C VAL A 57 -16.39 -5.82 2.29
N GLN A 58 -15.84 -4.98 3.16
CA GLN A 58 -16.34 -3.63 3.35
C GLN A 58 -16.00 -2.75 2.15
N PHE A 59 -14.76 -2.78 1.66
CA PHE A 59 -14.30 -1.93 0.56
C PHE A 59 -13.62 -2.72 -0.56
N VAL A 60 -13.82 -2.28 -1.79
CA VAL A 60 -13.07 -2.71 -2.98
C VAL A 60 -12.43 -1.48 -3.61
N VAL A 61 -11.12 -1.54 -3.90
CA VAL A 61 -10.34 -0.46 -4.51
C VAL A 61 -9.84 -0.91 -5.88
N GLU A 62 -10.38 -0.29 -6.93
CA GLU A 62 -10.01 -0.52 -8.34
C GLU A 62 -8.64 0.10 -8.67
N ARG A 63 -8.05 -0.32 -9.79
CA ARG A 63 -6.70 0.10 -10.22
C ARG A 63 -6.54 1.62 -10.40
N ASP A 64 -7.61 2.32 -10.73
CA ASP A 64 -7.68 3.77 -10.91
C ASP A 64 -7.99 4.54 -9.61
N GLY A 65 -8.04 3.85 -8.47
CA GLY A 65 -8.39 4.44 -7.17
C GLY A 65 -9.89 4.55 -6.93
N HIS A 66 -10.75 4.10 -7.85
CA HIS A 66 -12.19 4.07 -7.60
C HIS A 66 -12.52 3.11 -6.44
N VAL A 67 -13.30 3.61 -5.48
CA VAL A 67 -13.69 2.86 -4.29
C VAL A 67 -15.17 2.51 -4.33
N THR A 68 -15.48 1.22 -4.15
CA THR A 68 -16.85 0.77 -3.88
C THR A 68 -16.94 0.25 -2.44
N GLN A 69 -17.92 0.71 -1.67
CA GLN A 69 -18.23 0.15 -0.36
C GLN A 69 -19.38 -0.86 -0.47
N LEU A 70 -19.17 -2.09 0.00
CA LEU A 70 -20.18 -3.16 -0.08
C LEU A 70 -20.82 -3.50 1.27
N VAL A 71 -20.10 -3.28 2.38
CA VAL A 71 -20.58 -3.55 3.74
C VAL A 71 -20.27 -2.35 4.64
N ALA A 72 -21.22 -1.98 5.50
CA ALA A 72 -21.00 -0.92 6.50
C ALA A 72 -19.88 -1.32 7.47
N CYS A 73 -19.05 -0.36 7.89
CA CYS A 73 -17.86 -0.64 8.70
C CYS A 73 -18.15 -1.28 10.08
N ASN A 74 -19.37 -1.12 10.61
CA ASN A 74 -19.81 -1.77 11.86
C ASN A 74 -20.55 -3.09 11.62
N LYS A 75 -20.53 -3.64 10.41
CA LYS A 75 -21.13 -4.91 10.07
C LYS A 75 -20.05 -5.91 9.66
N ARG A 76 -20.25 -7.15 10.06
CA ARG A 76 -19.38 -8.26 9.66
C ARG A 76 -19.48 -8.47 8.14
N ALA A 77 -18.34 -8.45 7.46
CA ALA A 77 -18.16 -9.01 6.13
C ALA A 77 -17.47 -10.40 6.22
N ASN A 78 -17.52 -11.19 5.15
CA ASN A 78 -16.96 -12.53 5.09
C ASN A 78 -15.67 -12.56 4.26
N HIS A 79 -14.60 -11.94 4.76
CA HIS A 79 -13.34 -11.73 4.00
C HIS A 79 -12.16 -12.57 4.52
N ALA A 80 -11.95 -12.64 5.83
CA ALA A 80 -10.79 -13.28 6.45
C ALA A 80 -10.95 -14.80 6.68
N GLY A 81 -12.18 -15.33 6.71
CA GLY A 81 -12.44 -16.77 6.92
C GLY A 81 -11.81 -17.35 8.19
N LYS A 82 -11.26 -18.58 8.13
CA LYS A 82 -10.49 -19.19 9.23
C LYS A 82 -9.21 -18.39 9.44
N SER A 83 -9.18 -17.61 10.53
CA SER A 83 -8.17 -16.59 10.80
C SER A 83 -7.94 -16.40 12.29
N THR A 84 -6.78 -15.84 12.68
CA THR A 84 -6.41 -15.51 14.06
C THR A 84 -5.51 -14.29 14.08
N TYR A 85 -5.76 -13.36 15.00
CA TYR A 85 -4.92 -12.19 15.24
C TYR A 85 -4.56 -12.11 16.73
N HIS A 86 -3.28 -12.17 17.07
CA HIS A 86 -2.78 -12.24 18.46
C HIS A 86 -3.56 -13.22 19.36
N GLY A 87 -3.81 -14.43 18.87
CA GLY A 87 -4.55 -15.47 19.60
C GLY A 87 -6.08 -15.35 19.57
N ARG A 88 -6.63 -14.21 19.14
CA ARG A 88 -8.08 -14.05 18.93
C ARG A 88 -8.49 -14.62 17.58
N GLN A 89 -9.30 -15.68 17.61
CA GLN A 89 -9.80 -16.35 16.41
C GLN A 89 -10.95 -15.57 15.76
N TYR A 90 -11.17 -15.84 14.47
CA TYR A 90 -12.31 -15.35 13.67
C TYR A 90 -12.30 -13.83 13.44
N CYS A 91 -11.31 -13.36 12.67
CA CYS A 91 -11.09 -11.94 12.40
C CYS A 91 -12.33 -11.24 11.82
N ASN A 92 -13.12 -11.91 10.98
CA ASN A 92 -14.39 -11.36 10.45
C ASN A 92 -15.27 -10.73 11.55
N GLY A 93 -15.30 -11.31 12.76
CA GLY A 93 -16.11 -10.80 13.87
C GLY A 93 -15.62 -9.48 14.48
N PHE A 94 -14.47 -8.96 14.07
CA PHE A 94 -13.85 -7.77 14.65
C PHE A 94 -12.93 -7.01 13.68
N SER A 95 -13.04 -7.23 12.37
CA SER A 95 -12.22 -6.55 11.37
C SER A 95 -13.03 -5.89 10.27
N ILE A 96 -12.45 -4.82 9.71
CA ILE A 96 -12.81 -4.29 8.40
C ILE A 96 -11.88 -4.94 7.36
N GLY A 97 -12.41 -5.38 6.24
CA GLY A 97 -11.64 -5.84 5.09
C GLY A 97 -11.57 -4.78 4.00
N ILE A 98 -10.42 -4.70 3.32
CA ILE A 98 -10.21 -3.91 2.10
C ILE A 98 -9.64 -4.84 1.03
N GLU A 99 -10.36 -5.02 -0.06
CA GLU A 99 -9.93 -5.78 -1.24
C GLU A 99 -9.35 -4.83 -2.29
N ILE A 100 -8.12 -5.08 -2.70
CA ILE A 100 -7.39 -4.23 -3.64
C ILE A 100 -7.24 -5.01 -4.95
N VAL A 101 -7.72 -4.44 -6.05
CA VAL A 101 -7.74 -5.14 -7.34
C VAL A 101 -6.31 -5.42 -7.81
N ASN A 102 -5.92 -6.69 -7.80
CA ASN A 102 -4.59 -7.17 -8.17
C ASN A 102 -4.69 -8.63 -8.67
N PRO A 103 -3.88 -9.06 -9.67
CA PRO A 103 -3.88 -10.45 -10.14
C PRO A 103 -3.38 -11.45 -9.09
N GLY A 104 -2.73 -10.98 -8.02
CA GLY A 104 -2.09 -11.83 -7.02
C GLY A 104 -0.77 -12.40 -7.51
N ILE A 105 -0.36 -13.53 -6.93
CA ILE A 105 0.88 -14.22 -7.32
C ILE A 105 0.78 -14.74 -8.76
N MET A 106 1.83 -14.50 -9.53
CA MET A 106 1.98 -14.99 -10.90
C MET A 106 3.25 -15.84 -11.04
N GLN A 107 3.30 -16.63 -12.11
CA GLN A 107 4.45 -17.44 -12.50
C GLN A 107 5.10 -16.85 -13.74
N ASP A 108 6.39 -17.14 -13.95
CA ASP A 108 7.03 -16.87 -15.24
C ASP A 108 6.31 -17.62 -16.36
N ALA A 109 6.01 -16.92 -17.45
CA ALA A 109 5.40 -17.47 -18.66
C ALA A 109 6.36 -17.50 -19.85
N GLY A 110 7.61 -17.07 -19.65
CA GLY A 110 8.61 -16.87 -20.70
C GLY A 110 8.32 -15.62 -21.54
N GLY A 111 9.35 -15.17 -22.27
CA GLY A 111 9.22 -14.07 -23.23
C GLY A 111 8.81 -12.73 -22.58
N GLY A 112 9.29 -12.44 -21.37
CA GLY A 112 8.99 -11.19 -20.67
C GLY A 112 7.57 -11.11 -20.10
N LYS A 113 6.90 -12.25 -19.89
CA LYS A 113 5.51 -12.29 -19.40
C LYS A 113 5.36 -13.06 -18.10
N ALA A 114 4.43 -12.62 -17.27
CA ALA A 114 3.99 -13.33 -16.07
C ALA A 114 2.54 -13.83 -16.24
N ARG A 115 2.25 -15.06 -15.79
CA ARG A 115 0.92 -15.69 -15.91
C ARG A 115 0.23 -15.79 -14.56
N ALA A 116 -0.97 -15.26 -14.48
CA ALA A 116 -1.87 -15.41 -13.33
C ALA A 116 -2.54 -16.79 -13.30
N TRP A 117 -3.04 -17.20 -12.14
CA TRP A 117 -3.66 -18.52 -11.94
C TRP A 117 -4.87 -18.78 -12.84
N TYR A 118 -5.58 -17.73 -13.28
CA TYR A 118 -6.70 -17.80 -14.22
C TYR A 118 -6.27 -17.78 -15.70
N GLY A 119 -4.98 -18.00 -15.98
CA GLY A 119 -4.43 -18.21 -17.32
C GLY A 119 -4.05 -16.95 -18.11
N LYS A 120 -4.45 -15.76 -17.66
CA LYS A 120 -4.07 -14.50 -18.32
C LYS A 120 -2.59 -14.20 -18.11
N THR A 121 -1.92 -13.79 -19.18
CA THR A 121 -0.54 -13.29 -19.13
C THR A 121 -0.51 -11.77 -19.14
N PHE A 122 0.46 -11.20 -18.43
CA PHE A 122 0.76 -9.78 -18.38
C PHE A 122 2.22 -9.58 -18.81
N ASP A 123 2.48 -8.49 -19.53
CA ASP A 123 3.84 -8.08 -19.85
C ASP A 123 4.55 -7.57 -18.58
N ILE A 124 5.78 -8.03 -18.35
CA ILE A 124 6.51 -7.72 -17.12
C ILE A 124 6.94 -6.25 -17.08
N GLU A 125 7.39 -5.72 -18.22
CA GLU A 125 7.88 -4.34 -18.30
C GLU A 125 6.70 -3.35 -18.26
N GLU A 126 5.65 -3.59 -19.06
CA GLU A 126 4.47 -2.72 -19.13
C GLU A 126 3.81 -2.53 -17.77
N TYR A 127 3.70 -3.61 -16.98
CA TYR A 127 3.03 -3.59 -15.68
C TYR A 127 3.99 -3.43 -14.49
N GLY A 128 5.30 -3.27 -14.74
CA GLY A 128 6.33 -3.15 -13.70
C GLY A 128 6.36 -4.34 -12.74
N ILE A 129 6.04 -5.54 -13.24
CA ILE A 129 5.96 -6.78 -12.45
C ILE A 129 7.36 -7.13 -11.96
N ARG A 130 7.46 -7.56 -10.70
CA ARG A 130 8.74 -7.92 -10.08
C ARG A 130 8.71 -9.35 -9.60
N GLU A 131 9.79 -10.07 -9.88
CA GLU A 131 10.06 -11.32 -9.18
C GLU A 131 10.49 -10.98 -7.76
N VAL A 132 9.76 -11.48 -6.77
CA VAL A 132 10.04 -11.26 -5.36
C VAL A 132 9.90 -12.57 -4.61
N SER A 133 10.88 -12.84 -3.75
CA SER A 133 10.89 -13.98 -2.84
C SER A 133 10.88 -13.49 -1.40
N THR A 134 9.91 -13.94 -0.61
CA THR A 134 9.85 -13.68 0.84
C THR A 134 9.56 -14.97 1.59
N ARG A 135 9.78 -14.97 2.91
CA ARG A 135 9.45 -16.11 3.76
C ARG A 135 7.95 -16.42 3.75
N GLU A 136 7.13 -15.37 3.70
CA GLU A 136 5.67 -15.43 3.85
C GLU A 136 4.97 -15.80 2.55
N HIS A 137 5.55 -15.41 1.41
CA HIS A 137 4.92 -15.55 0.10
C HIS A 137 5.58 -16.61 -0.80
N GLY A 138 6.78 -17.09 -0.44
CA GLY A 138 7.63 -17.83 -1.36
C GLY A 138 8.10 -16.96 -2.53
N SER A 139 8.57 -17.61 -3.60
CA SER A 139 8.98 -16.97 -4.85
C SER A 139 7.80 -16.80 -5.80
N GLY A 140 7.65 -15.62 -6.38
CA GLY A 140 6.62 -15.35 -7.38
C GLY A 140 6.78 -14.01 -8.08
N PHE A 141 5.99 -13.81 -9.13
CA PHE A 141 5.91 -12.55 -9.87
C PHE A 141 4.72 -11.74 -9.35
N TRP A 142 4.98 -10.48 -9.00
CA TRP A 142 4.00 -9.63 -8.33
C TRP A 142 3.83 -8.30 -9.05
N MET A 143 2.57 -7.91 -9.25
CA MET A 143 2.23 -6.63 -9.87
C MET A 143 2.13 -5.54 -8.79
N PRO A 144 2.83 -4.40 -8.96
CA PRO A 144 2.70 -3.27 -8.03
C PRO A 144 1.31 -2.62 -8.13
N TYR A 145 0.97 -1.83 -7.12
CA TYR A 145 -0.25 -1.04 -7.08
C TYR A 145 0.00 0.34 -7.70
N PRO A 146 -0.91 0.89 -8.53
CA PRO A 146 -0.82 2.26 -8.99
C PRO A 146 -0.99 3.22 -7.81
N GLU A 147 -0.47 4.43 -7.96
CA GLU A 147 -0.55 5.48 -6.95
C GLU A 147 -1.99 5.73 -6.48
N ALA A 148 -2.93 5.84 -7.43
CA ALA A 148 -4.34 6.05 -7.13
C ALA A 148 -4.95 4.93 -6.23
N GLN A 149 -4.49 3.68 -6.35
CA GLN A 149 -4.90 2.61 -5.42
C GLN A 149 -4.38 2.87 -4.01
N ILE A 150 -3.10 3.22 -3.88
CA ILE A 150 -2.46 3.44 -2.59
C ILE A 150 -3.08 4.66 -1.88
N GLU A 151 -3.33 5.75 -2.60
CA GLU A 151 -4.01 6.94 -2.07
C GLU A 151 -5.42 6.63 -1.58
N ALA A 152 -6.20 5.86 -2.35
CA ALA A 152 -7.53 5.46 -1.98
C ALA A 152 -7.54 4.56 -0.73
N VAL A 153 -6.61 3.60 -0.65
CA VAL A 153 -6.44 2.76 0.55
C VAL A 153 -6.05 3.63 1.75
N GLU A 154 -5.06 4.52 1.63
CA GLU A 154 -4.67 5.44 2.69
C GLU A 154 -5.87 6.25 3.21
N ALA A 155 -6.65 6.84 2.30
CA ALA A 155 -7.83 7.61 2.65
C ALA A 155 -8.88 6.76 3.40
N ILE A 156 -9.10 5.50 3.00
CA ILE A 156 -9.99 4.57 3.72
C ILE A 156 -9.45 4.27 5.12
N LEU A 157 -8.15 4.00 5.25
CA LEU A 157 -7.51 3.67 6.52
C LEU A 157 -7.62 4.85 7.51
N VAL A 158 -7.25 6.05 7.07
CA VAL A 158 -7.35 7.30 7.86
C VAL A 158 -8.80 7.52 8.31
N ALA A 159 -9.77 7.41 7.40
CA ALA A 159 -11.18 7.59 7.71
C ALA A 159 -11.68 6.55 8.74
N CYS A 160 -11.24 5.30 8.62
CA CYS A 160 -11.59 4.24 9.55
C CYS A 160 -10.97 4.47 10.93
N VAL A 161 -9.67 4.77 11.02
CA VAL A 161 -8.97 5.00 12.29
C VAL A 161 -9.55 6.23 13.00
N ASN A 162 -9.81 7.32 12.28
CA ASN A 162 -10.44 8.51 12.83
C ASN A 162 -11.85 8.24 13.36
N LYS A 163 -12.62 7.38 12.67
CA LYS A 163 -13.99 7.06 13.07
C LYS A 163 -14.06 6.07 14.24
N TYR A 164 -13.18 5.08 14.27
CA TYR A 164 -13.21 3.97 15.22
C TYR A 164 -11.92 3.94 16.03
N SER A 165 -11.92 4.60 17.20
CA SER A 165 -10.79 4.58 18.14
C SER A 165 -10.43 3.18 18.68
N THR A 166 -11.31 2.21 18.45
CA THR A 166 -11.09 0.79 18.74
C THR A 166 -10.13 0.10 17.78
N ILE A 167 -9.92 0.64 16.58
CA ILE A 167 -8.96 0.11 15.61
C ILE A 167 -7.55 0.36 16.14
N LYS A 168 -6.76 -0.70 16.28
CA LYS A 168 -5.40 -0.70 16.83
C LYS A 168 -4.34 -1.08 15.82
N ASP A 169 -4.72 -1.71 14.71
CA ASP A 169 -3.76 -2.15 13.70
C ASP A 169 -4.39 -2.26 12.30
N VAL A 170 -3.53 -2.22 11.29
CA VAL A 170 -3.83 -2.62 9.90
C VAL A 170 -2.95 -3.82 9.61
N THR A 171 -3.43 -4.88 8.96
CA THR A 171 -2.63 -6.09 8.73
C THR A 171 -2.98 -6.74 7.40
N THR A 172 -2.26 -7.78 7.03
CA THR A 172 -2.50 -8.53 5.79
C THR A 172 -3.24 -9.83 6.06
N HIS A 173 -3.84 -10.39 5.03
CA HIS A 173 -4.56 -11.66 5.14
C HIS A 173 -3.64 -12.84 5.45
N TRP A 174 -2.44 -12.90 4.88
CA TRP A 174 -1.44 -13.93 5.13
C TRP A 174 -1.01 -13.92 6.59
N TYR A 175 -0.95 -12.74 7.22
CA TYR A 175 -0.59 -12.61 8.63
C TYR A 175 -1.65 -13.23 9.54
N VAL A 176 -2.93 -12.95 9.27
CA VAL A 176 -4.04 -13.50 10.07
C VAL A 176 -4.42 -14.92 9.67
N SER A 177 -3.87 -15.47 8.59
CA SER A 177 -4.17 -16.80 8.06
C SER A 177 -2.93 -17.49 7.47
N PRO A 178 -1.85 -17.65 8.26
CA PRO A 178 -0.56 -18.13 7.77
C PRO A 178 -0.68 -19.53 7.15
N GLY A 179 -0.04 -19.72 5.99
CA GLY A 179 -0.06 -20.96 5.22
C GLY A 179 -1.35 -21.22 4.43
N ARG A 180 -2.47 -20.55 4.75
CA ARG A 180 -3.73 -20.62 3.98
C ARG A 180 -3.82 -19.52 2.93
N LYS A 181 -3.20 -18.37 3.21
CA LYS A 181 -3.30 -17.14 2.41
C LYS A 181 -1.92 -16.55 2.17
N VAL A 182 -1.79 -15.92 1.01
CA VAL A 182 -0.57 -15.28 0.53
C VAL A 182 -0.78 -13.80 0.22
N ASP A 183 -2.02 -13.32 0.16
CA ASP A 183 -2.35 -11.90 0.03
C ASP A 183 -2.19 -11.19 1.38
N THR A 184 -1.89 -9.90 1.46
CA THR A 184 -1.58 -8.92 0.41
C THR A 184 -0.14 -9.06 -0.08
N ASN A 185 0.12 -8.79 -1.36
CA ASN A 185 1.41 -9.01 -2.01
C ASN A 185 2.59 -8.30 -1.29
N PRO A 186 3.83 -8.77 -1.50
CA PRO A 186 5.00 -8.24 -0.80
C PRO A 186 5.43 -6.82 -1.24
N LEU A 187 4.86 -6.29 -2.33
CA LEU A 187 5.07 -4.91 -2.79
C LEU A 187 4.10 -3.92 -2.12
N PHE A 188 3.14 -4.40 -1.32
CA PHE A 188 2.17 -3.53 -0.65
C PHE A 188 2.84 -2.73 0.48
N PRO A 189 2.72 -1.39 0.50
CA PRO A 189 3.43 -0.54 1.45
C PRO A 189 2.73 -0.48 2.81
N LEU A 190 2.51 -1.64 3.45
CA LEU A 190 1.75 -1.76 4.70
C LEU A 190 2.32 -0.88 5.82
N GLY A 191 3.64 -0.87 6.00
CA GLY A 191 4.32 -0.08 7.04
C GLY A 191 3.98 1.40 6.92
N HIS A 192 4.18 1.96 5.72
CA HIS A 192 3.82 3.35 5.41
C HIS A 192 2.34 3.66 5.67
N LEU A 193 1.45 2.82 5.14
CA LEU A 193 0.01 3.00 5.29
C LEU A 193 -0.46 2.94 6.74
N LYS A 194 0.12 2.05 7.56
CA LYS A 194 -0.13 2.01 9.02
C LYS A 194 0.25 3.34 9.65
N SER A 195 1.45 3.84 9.39
CA SER A 195 1.99 5.05 10.03
C SER A 195 1.14 6.28 9.73
N ARG A 196 0.82 6.46 8.45
CA ARG A 196 -0.09 7.50 7.96
C ARG A 196 -1.47 7.40 8.62
N ALA A 197 -2.04 6.20 8.70
CA ALA A 197 -3.37 5.99 9.28
C ALA A 197 -3.44 6.27 10.78
N PHE A 198 -2.38 5.97 11.54
CA PHE A 198 -2.33 6.16 13.00
C PHE A 198 -1.69 7.48 13.44
N GLY A 199 -1.31 8.35 12.50
CA GLY A 199 -0.66 9.63 12.81
C GLY A 199 0.67 9.45 13.55
N ARG A 200 1.35 8.32 13.36
CA ARG A 200 2.75 8.18 13.79
C ARG A 200 3.63 8.85 12.73
N GLU A 201 4.67 9.57 13.16
CA GLU A 201 5.77 9.96 12.26
C GLU A 201 6.21 8.70 11.49
N ASP A 202 6.48 8.85 10.20
CA ASP A 202 6.71 7.71 9.31
C ASP A 202 7.93 6.95 9.83
N PRO A 203 7.83 5.70 10.33
CA PRO A 203 8.95 4.95 10.87
C PRO A 203 10.07 4.79 9.86
N ALA A 204 9.79 4.83 8.55
CA ALA A 204 10.84 4.82 7.54
C ALA A 204 11.53 6.18 7.41
N GLU A 205 10.83 7.28 7.68
CA GLU A 205 11.42 8.61 7.83
C GLU A 205 12.16 8.72 9.16
N ASP A 206 11.61 8.24 10.28
CA ASP A 206 12.26 8.23 11.61
C ASP A 206 13.49 7.32 11.64
N GLU A 207 13.40 6.10 11.07
CA GLU A 207 14.55 5.20 10.92
C GLU A 207 15.59 5.81 9.99
N ALA A 208 15.16 6.47 8.90
CA ALA A 208 16.09 7.17 8.02
C ALA A 208 16.76 8.36 8.71
N ASP A 209 15.99 9.10 9.50
CA ASP A 209 16.45 10.28 10.21
C ASP A 209 17.36 9.91 11.39
N ALA A 210 17.11 8.78 12.06
CA ALA A 210 17.93 8.25 13.15
C ALA A 210 19.20 7.54 12.65
N ALA A 211 19.15 6.88 11.49
CA ALA A 211 20.29 6.16 10.92
C ALA A 211 21.20 7.02 10.04
N ALA A 212 20.83 8.27 9.78
CA ALA A 212 21.63 9.21 9.01
C ALA A 212 22.42 10.17 9.90
N ALA A 213 23.65 10.46 9.49
CA ALA A 213 24.50 11.41 10.18
C ALA A 213 24.25 12.83 9.60
N PRO A 214 24.10 13.85 10.47
CA PRO A 214 24.16 15.24 10.04
C PRO A 214 25.48 15.49 9.31
N VAL A 215 25.46 16.39 8.33
CA VAL A 215 26.71 16.94 7.80
C VAL A 215 27.36 17.87 8.83
N GLU A 216 28.68 17.79 8.97
CA GLU A 216 29.43 18.60 9.94
C GLU A 216 29.46 20.09 9.57
N ASP A 217 29.31 20.39 8.28
CA ASP A 217 29.23 21.74 7.73
C ASP A 217 27.77 22.11 7.42
N GLY A 218 27.20 23.02 8.21
CA GLY A 218 25.80 23.45 8.09
C GLY A 218 25.46 24.20 6.80
N ASP A 219 26.47 24.61 6.03
CA ASP A 219 26.32 25.25 4.72
C ASP A 219 26.63 24.28 3.55
N ALA A 220 26.78 22.98 3.84
CA ALA A 220 27.04 21.98 2.81
C ALA A 220 25.90 21.96 1.78
N THR A 221 26.29 21.83 0.51
CA THR A 221 25.38 21.77 -0.63
C THR A 221 25.84 20.68 -1.59
N VAL A 222 24.89 20.08 -2.29
CA VAL A 222 25.17 19.13 -3.38
C VAL A 222 24.52 19.60 -4.67
N SER A 223 25.16 19.29 -5.79
CA SER A 223 24.65 19.61 -7.12
C SER A 223 24.04 18.37 -7.77
N ILE A 224 22.86 18.51 -8.36
CA ILE A 224 22.14 17.39 -8.98
C ILE A 224 22.77 17.04 -10.34
N ASN A 225 23.35 15.85 -10.46
CA ASN A 225 24.00 15.38 -11.69
C ASN A 225 23.20 14.27 -12.41
N VAL A 226 22.28 14.71 -13.27
CA VAL A 226 21.48 13.86 -14.18
C VAL A 226 21.34 14.56 -15.54
N PRO A 227 22.37 14.57 -16.40
CA PRO A 227 22.37 15.38 -17.62
C PRO A 227 21.14 15.14 -18.50
N GLY A 228 20.40 16.22 -18.78
CA GLY A 228 19.19 16.18 -19.61
C GLY A 228 17.92 15.69 -18.91
N ASP A 229 17.96 15.47 -17.59
CA ASP A 229 16.83 14.93 -16.82
C ASP A 229 16.68 15.61 -15.43
N THR A 230 15.87 15.01 -14.58
CA THR A 230 15.57 15.43 -13.20
C THR A 230 15.83 14.31 -12.22
N LEU A 231 16.17 14.65 -10.97
CA LEU A 231 16.33 13.71 -9.88
C LEU A 231 15.13 13.77 -8.95
N ASN A 232 14.47 12.63 -8.75
CA ASN A 232 13.36 12.54 -7.81
C ASN A 232 13.84 12.74 -6.37
N MET A 233 13.38 13.83 -5.76
CA MET A 233 13.40 14.05 -4.31
C MET A 233 12.21 13.35 -3.68
N ARG A 234 12.45 12.62 -2.62
CA ARG A 234 11.50 11.65 -2.06
C ARG A 234 11.26 11.88 -0.59
N ARG A 235 10.11 11.45 -0.07
CA ARG A 235 9.82 11.62 1.35
C ARG A 235 10.74 10.77 2.25
N TRP A 236 11.20 9.61 1.76
CA TRP A 236 12.15 8.73 2.45
C TRP A 236 13.07 8.01 1.45
N PRO A 237 14.22 7.44 1.88
CA PRO A 237 15.24 6.90 0.97
C PRO A 237 14.88 5.52 0.39
N SER A 238 13.91 5.50 -0.54
CA SER A 238 13.42 4.31 -1.22
C SER A 238 13.02 4.60 -2.66
N PHE A 239 13.05 3.60 -3.55
CA PHE A 239 12.49 3.73 -4.90
C PHE A 239 10.99 3.42 -4.97
N ASN A 240 10.37 3.06 -3.85
CA ASN A 240 8.91 2.97 -3.78
C ASN A 240 8.27 4.34 -4.10
N PRO A 241 7.02 4.38 -4.61
CA PRO A 241 6.36 5.64 -4.93
C PRO A 241 6.23 6.54 -3.69
N ASN A 242 7.03 7.61 -3.65
CA ASN A 242 7.10 8.59 -2.56
C ASN A 242 7.75 9.92 -2.98
N VAL A 243 7.65 10.25 -4.27
CA VAL A 243 8.30 11.45 -4.84
C VAL A 243 7.61 12.71 -4.33
N LEU A 244 8.38 13.63 -3.78
CA LEU A 244 7.94 14.97 -3.37
C LEU A 244 8.13 15.98 -4.51
N ALA A 245 9.24 15.87 -5.23
CA ALA A 245 9.56 16.77 -6.34
C ALA A 245 10.55 16.11 -7.31
N ALA A 246 10.62 16.63 -8.53
CA ALA A 246 11.67 16.34 -9.49
C ALA A 246 12.63 17.55 -9.55
N ILE A 247 13.88 17.36 -9.14
CA ILE A 247 14.89 18.42 -9.08
C ILE A 247 15.68 18.44 -10.40
N PRO A 248 15.73 19.57 -11.15
CA PRO A 248 16.47 19.64 -12.40
C PRO A 248 17.98 19.40 -12.25
N HIS A 249 18.61 18.83 -13.28
CA HIS A 249 20.07 18.81 -13.41
C HIS A 249 20.71 20.18 -13.18
N GLY A 250 21.87 20.20 -12.51
CA GLY A 250 22.63 21.40 -12.20
C GLY A 250 22.06 22.21 -11.03
N THR A 251 20.90 21.83 -10.49
CA THR A 251 20.36 22.48 -9.29
C THR A 251 21.25 22.19 -8.10
N ARG A 252 21.68 23.25 -7.42
CA ARG A 252 22.42 23.15 -6.15
C ARG A 252 21.44 23.24 -4.98
N VAL A 253 21.44 22.24 -4.11
CA VAL A 253 20.52 22.13 -2.98
C VAL A 253 21.28 22.00 -1.66
N PRO A 254 20.79 22.61 -0.55
CA PRO A 254 21.33 22.37 0.79
C PRO A 254 21.29 20.90 1.16
N LEU A 255 22.37 20.39 1.73
CA LEU A 255 22.50 19.03 2.24
C LEU A 255 22.33 19.05 3.76
N ILE A 256 21.38 18.29 4.28
CA ILE A 256 21.07 18.23 5.71
C ILE A 256 21.78 17.05 6.38
N LYS A 257 21.64 15.86 5.78
CA LYS A 257 22.20 14.62 6.33
C LYS A 257 22.36 13.55 5.27
N THR A 258 23.19 12.57 5.59
CA THR A 258 23.50 11.43 4.70
C THR A 258 23.32 10.12 5.44
N GLY A 259 22.71 9.14 4.77
CA GLY A 259 22.52 7.81 5.33
C GLY A 259 22.60 6.73 4.25
N THR A 260 22.87 5.49 4.67
CA THR A 260 22.91 4.34 3.76
C THR A 260 21.70 3.44 4.01
N PHE A 261 20.86 3.28 2.98
CA PHE A 261 19.61 2.53 3.03
C PHE A 261 19.56 1.55 1.87
N ASN A 262 19.25 0.28 2.16
CA ASN A 262 19.26 -0.79 1.17
C ASN A 262 20.55 -0.83 0.32
N ARG A 263 21.71 -0.67 0.98
CA ARG A 263 23.05 -0.66 0.37
C ARG A 263 23.30 0.51 -0.61
N ARG A 264 22.50 1.56 -0.55
CA ARG A 264 22.70 2.78 -1.34
C ARG A 264 22.79 3.99 -0.43
N THR A 265 23.63 4.94 -0.78
CA THR A 265 23.75 6.21 -0.06
C THR A 265 22.68 7.17 -0.54
N TRP A 266 22.07 7.88 0.40
CA TRP A 266 21.05 8.89 0.17
C TRP A 266 21.38 10.16 0.93
N HIS A 267 21.01 11.29 0.34
CA HIS A 267 21.14 12.62 0.90
C HIS A 267 19.77 13.19 1.22
N LYS A 268 19.55 13.66 2.45
CA LYS A 268 18.40 14.51 2.76
C LYS A 268 18.77 15.95 2.39
N VAL A 269 17.99 16.56 1.51
CA VAL A 269 18.21 17.88 0.93
C VAL A 269 16.99 18.77 1.09
N VAL A 270 17.17 20.07 0.94
CA VAL A 270 16.06 21.04 0.88
C VAL A 270 15.84 21.51 -0.55
N TYR A 271 14.62 21.38 -1.07
CA TYR A 271 14.25 21.91 -2.37
C TYR A 271 12.82 22.45 -2.34
N GLY A 272 12.60 23.66 -2.89
CA GLY A 272 11.28 24.29 -2.90
C GLY A 272 10.68 24.53 -1.51
N GLY A 273 11.52 24.69 -0.47
CA GLY A 273 11.09 24.86 0.92
C GLY A 273 10.66 23.57 1.62
N GLN A 274 10.93 22.39 1.04
CA GLN A 274 10.64 21.08 1.63
C GLN A 274 11.91 20.26 1.78
N GLU A 275 11.98 19.45 2.84
CA GLU A 275 13.03 18.43 2.99
C GLU A 275 12.65 17.14 2.26
N GLY A 276 13.64 16.46 1.70
CA GLY A 276 13.44 15.14 1.11
C GLY A 276 14.75 14.44 0.75
N TRP A 277 14.66 13.17 0.41
CA TRP A 277 15.78 12.29 0.12
C TRP A 277 16.01 12.14 -1.38
N VAL A 278 17.26 12.31 -1.79
CA VAL A 278 17.75 12.00 -3.14
C VAL A 278 18.83 10.92 -3.05
N VAL A 279 18.97 10.10 -4.08
CA VAL A 279 20.04 9.09 -4.10
C VAL A 279 21.37 9.76 -4.43
N ALA A 280 22.39 9.50 -3.61
CA ALA A 280 23.67 10.22 -3.66
C ALA A 280 24.50 9.93 -4.91
N SER A 281 24.23 8.82 -5.62
CA SER A 281 24.92 8.49 -6.86
C SER A 281 24.63 9.46 -8.02
N TYR A 282 23.65 10.35 -7.85
CA TYR A 282 23.26 11.37 -8.82
C TYR A 282 23.52 12.79 -8.29
N THR A 283 24.45 12.92 -7.35
CA THR A 283 24.86 14.21 -6.79
C THR A 283 26.38 14.37 -6.79
N GLU A 284 26.85 15.61 -6.90
CA GLU A 284 28.26 16.02 -6.85
C GLU A 284 28.53 17.11 -5.81
#